data_AF-A0A8J7M0S0-F1
#
_entry.id   AF-A0A8J7M0S0-F1
#
_cell.length_a   1.000
_cell.length_b   1.000
_cell.length_c   1.000
_cell.angle_alpha   90.00
_cell.angle_beta   90.00
_cell.angle_gamma   90.00
#
_symmetry.space_group_name_H-M   'P 1'
#
loop_
_entity.id
_entity.type
_entity.pdbx_description
1 polymer ?
#
loop_
_entity_poly.entity_id
_entity_poly.type
_entity_poly.pdbx_seq_one_letter_code
_entity_poly.pdbx_strand_id
1 'polypeptide(L)'
;MLKRVSLLVFVLLVSATVAHAAEGRWTSFAEDADIRYYLDQKSLLPLPDNVFIFWMRTVPKDREYIRREYNMNTLSYILTNYELDCSDATYRVRETAMFDKNRKELSKSVASDDIPYEPIQPESIVEMVQETLCPKGSTGPKIAEAPQAPAAEAQPAVPGTPAPVVPPAEPALQ
;
A
#
# COMPACT_ATOMS: atom_id res chain seq x y z
N MET A 1 13.39 38.79 -45.37
CA MET A 1 12.81 38.88 -44.01
C MET A 1 11.82 37.75 -43.68
N LEU A 2 11.14 37.12 -44.65
CA LEU A 2 10.14 36.06 -44.42
C LEU A 2 10.66 34.77 -43.74
N LYS A 3 11.95 34.42 -43.90
CA LYS A 3 12.51 33.16 -43.35
C LYS A 3 12.74 33.18 -41.83
N ARG A 4 12.86 34.35 -41.18
CA ARG A 4 13.13 34.45 -39.73
C ARG A 4 11.86 34.35 -38.87
N VAL A 5 10.70 34.68 -39.44
CA VAL A 5 9.40 34.61 -38.73
C VAL A 5 8.89 33.16 -38.67
N SER A 6 9.18 32.34 -39.69
CA SER A 6 8.73 30.94 -39.73
C SER A 6 9.38 30.04 -38.66
N LEU A 7 10.64 30.31 -38.29
CA LEU A 7 11.34 29.52 -37.26
C LEU A 7 10.77 29.75 -35.85
N LEU A 8 10.32 30.97 -35.54
CA LEU A 8 9.75 31.32 -34.23
C LEU A 8 8.38 30.66 -34.00
N VAL A 9 7.57 30.51 -35.05
CA VAL A 9 6.25 29.85 -34.96
C VAL A 9 6.41 28.35 -34.71
N PHE A 10 7.43 27.70 -35.27
CA PHE A 10 7.68 26.28 -35.03
C PHE A 10 8.15 25.99 -33.60
N VAL A 11 8.96 26.87 -32.99
CA VAL A 11 9.41 26.72 -31.58
C VAL A 11 8.25 26.92 -30.59
N LEU A 12 7.30 27.81 -30.89
CA LEU A 12 6.10 28.02 -30.07
C LEU A 12 5.09 26.86 -30.16
N LEU A 13 5.02 26.14 -31.29
CA LEU A 13 4.12 24.99 -31.45
C LEU A 13 4.62 23.72 -30.73
N VAL A 14 5.93 23.55 -30.55
CA VAL A 14 6.51 22.38 -29.86
C VAL A 14 6.45 22.52 -28.33
N SER A 15 6.26 23.73 -27.79
CA SER A 15 6.22 23.97 -26.34
C SER A 15 4.84 23.74 -25.69
N ALA A 16 3.78 23.53 -26.47
CA ALA A 16 2.42 23.34 -25.95
C ALA A 16 2.04 21.87 -25.63
N THR A 17 2.85 20.87 -26.01
CA THR A 17 2.46 19.45 -25.90
C THR A 17 2.93 18.75 -24.61
N VAL A 18 3.65 19.42 -23.72
CA VAL A 18 4.26 18.77 -22.53
C VAL A 18 3.38 18.86 -21.27
N ALA A 19 2.27 19.60 -21.30
CA ALA A 19 1.51 19.91 -20.08
C ALA A 19 0.49 18.84 -19.59
N HIS A 20 0.25 17.76 -20.34
CA HIS A 20 -0.80 16.77 -20.00
C HIS A 20 -0.28 15.38 -19.58
N ALA A 21 1.02 15.22 -19.33
CA ALA A 21 1.61 13.90 -19.06
C ALA A 21 1.44 13.38 -17.61
N ALA A 22 0.78 14.11 -16.69
CA ALA A 22 1.05 13.93 -15.27
C ALA A 22 0.03 13.16 -14.41
N GLU A 23 -1.22 12.89 -14.85
CA GLU A 23 -2.23 12.33 -13.91
C GLU A 23 -2.88 11.00 -14.35
N GLY A 24 -2.74 10.59 -15.61
CA GLY A 24 -3.40 9.38 -16.14
C GLY A 24 -2.73 8.03 -15.81
N ARG A 25 -1.89 7.93 -14.77
CA ARG A 25 -1.21 6.66 -14.39
C ARG A 25 -1.93 5.94 -13.26
N TRP A 26 -2.51 6.70 -12.32
CA TRP A 26 -3.05 6.18 -11.07
C TRP A 26 -4.56 6.25 -11.10
N THR A 27 -5.23 5.11 -10.99
CA THR A 27 -6.69 5.03 -10.93
C THR A 27 -7.09 4.79 -9.49
N SER A 28 -7.93 5.67 -8.91
CA SER A 28 -8.52 5.44 -7.59
C SER A 28 -9.46 4.25 -7.67
N PHE A 29 -9.35 3.29 -6.75
CA PHE A 29 -10.22 2.11 -6.76
C PHE A 29 -10.91 1.84 -5.42
N ALA A 30 -10.31 2.27 -4.30
CA ALA A 30 -10.89 2.15 -2.98
C ALA A 30 -10.58 3.38 -2.13
N GLU A 31 -11.44 3.65 -1.16
CA GLU A 31 -11.33 4.77 -0.23
C GLU A 31 -12.01 4.38 1.09
N ASP A 32 -11.28 4.50 2.20
CA ASP A 32 -11.83 4.32 3.56
C ASP A 32 -11.98 5.70 4.24
N ALA A 33 -12.19 5.78 5.55
CA ALA A 33 -12.34 7.07 6.25
C ALA A 33 -11.07 7.95 6.16
N ASP A 34 -9.89 7.35 6.22
CA ASP A 34 -8.61 8.02 6.45
C ASP A 34 -7.67 7.96 5.25
N ILE A 35 -7.92 7.07 4.28
CA ILE A 35 -6.98 6.70 3.21
C ILE A 35 -7.71 6.59 1.86
N ARG A 36 -7.00 6.97 0.80
CA ARG A 36 -7.33 6.72 -0.60
C ARG A 36 -6.32 5.78 -1.23
N TYR A 37 -6.81 4.76 -1.93
CA TYR A 37 -6.01 3.75 -2.60
C TYR A 37 -6.09 3.92 -4.11
N TYR A 38 -4.92 3.92 -4.74
CA TYR A 38 -4.78 4.03 -6.18
C TYR A 38 -4.02 2.83 -6.72
N LEU A 39 -4.46 2.31 -7.87
CA LEU A 39 -3.80 1.25 -8.60
C LEU A 39 -3.07 1.84 -9.81
N ASP A 40 -1.84 1.44 -10.03
CA ASP A 40 -1.07 1.81 -11.22
C ASP A 40 -1.31 0.82 -12.36
N GLN A 41 -2.31 1.13 -13.18
CA GLN A 41 -2.71 0.31 -14.32
C GLN A 41 -1.58 0.14 -15.35
N LYS A 42 -0.60 1.06 -15.40
CA LYS A 42 0.52 0.98 -16.35
C LYS A 42 1.65 0.07 -15.86
N SER A 43 1.70 -0.21 -14.57
CA SER A 43 2.70 -1.11 -13.97
C SER A 43 2.23 -2.55 -13.82
N LEU A 44 0.99 -2.84 -14.21
CA LEU A 44 0.44 -4.18 -14.13
C LEU A 44 1.24 -5.12 -15.05
N LEU A 45 1.99 -6.03 -14.45
CA LEU A 45 2.81 -7.01 -15.14
C LEU A 45 2.19 -8.40 -14.91
N PRO A 46 1.53 -8.99 -15.92
CA PRO A 46 1.08 -10.37 -15.83
C PRO A 46 2.28 -11.32 -15.88
N LEU A 47 2.26 -12.33 -15.03
CA LEU A 47 3.21 -13.44 -14.97
C LEU A 47 2.49 -14.76 -15.35
N PRO A 48 3.23 -15.87 -15.52
CA PRO A 48 2.62 -17.19 -15.65
C PRO A 48 1.72 -17.55 -14.46
N ASP A 49 0.92 -18.60 -14.63
CA ASP A 49 0.11 -19.20 -13.55
C ASP A 49 -0.90 -18.25 -12.87
N ASN A 50 -1.37 -17.24 -13.61
CA ASN A 50 -2.36 -16.25 -13.15
C ASN A 50 -1.82 -15.36 -12.01
N VAL A 51 -0.50 -15.13 -11.99
CA VAL A 51 0.15 -14.22 -11.05
C VAL A 51 0.27 -12.81 -11.66
N PHE A 52 0.09 -11.77 -10.85
CA PHE A 52 0.21 -10.38 -11.26
C PHE A 52 1.14 -9.61 -10.32
N ILE A 53 2.05 -8.82 -10.90
CA ILE A 53 2.80 -7.80 -10.14
C ILE A 53 2.18 -6.43 -10.42
N PHE A 54 1.93 -5.64 -9.37
CA PHE A 54 1.40 -4.29 -9.51
C PHE A 54 1.87 -3.36 -8.40
N TRP A 55 1.80 -2.06 -8.67
CA TRP A 55 2.01 -1.02 -7.68
C TRP A 55 0.68 -0.46 -7.17
N MET A 56 0.57 -0.36 -5.86
CA MET A 56 -0.50 0.35 -5.17
C MET A 56 0.06 1.61 -4.51
N ARG A 57 -0.66 2.72 -4.63
CA ARG A 57 -0.36 3.97 -3.92
C ARG A 57 -1.41 4.24 -2.87
N THR A 58 -0.95 4.38 -1.64
CA THR A 58 -1.75 4.70 -0.46
C THR A 58 -1.55 6.16 -0.11
N VAL A 59 -2.62 6.95 -0.13
CA VAL A 59 -2.58 8.39 0.16
C VAL A 59 -3.48 8.70 1.35
N PRO A 60 -2.95 9.22 2.46
CA PRO A 60 -3.77 9.67 3.57
C PRO A 60 -4.66 10.84 3.17
N LYS A 61 -5.87 10.88 3.71
CA LYS A 61 -6.74 12.07 3.67
C LYS A 61 -6.39 13.05 4.78
N ASP A 62 -6.08 12.52 5.96
CA ASP A 62 -5.65 13.30 7.12
C ASP A 62 -4.15 13.12 7.39
N ARG A 63 -3.45 14.23 7.55
CA ARG A 63 -2.02 14.23 7.91
C ARG A 63 -1.79 13.72 9.34
N GLU A 64 -2.75 13.93 10.23
CA GLU A 64 -2.64 13.48 11.62
C GLU A 64 -2.68 11.95 11.71
N TYR A 65 -3.44 11.28 10.84
CA TYR A 65 -3.45 9.82 10.73
C TYR A 65 -2.04 9.27 10.50
N ILE A 66 -1.34 9.81 9.50
CA ILE A 66 0.03 9.37 9.19
C ILE A 66 1.02 9.68 10.30
N ARG A 67 0.91 10.85 10.91
CA ARG A 67 1.81 11.21 12.01
C ARG A 67 1.66 10.22 13.16
N ARG A 68 0.43 9.80 13.48
CA ARG A 68 0.15 8.84 14.54
C ARG A 68 0.61 7.43 14.20
N GLU A 69 0.33 6.96 12.98
CA GLU A 69 0.57 5.57 12.58
C GLU A 69 2.03 5.29 12.20
N TYR A 70 2.67 6.22 11.48
CA TYR A 70 4.02 6.03 10.94
C TYR A 70 5.09 6.85 11.66
N ASN A 71 4.71 7.75 12.56
CA ASN A 71 5.63 8.69 13.22
C ASN A 71 6.48 9.52 12.21
N MET A 72 5.88 9.89 11.07
CA MET A 72 6.56 10.65 9.99
C MET A 72 5.78 11.92 9.64
N ASN A 73 6.31 13.09 10.02
CA ASN A 73 5.66 14.39 9.79
C ASN A 73 5.58 14.80 8.30
N THR A 74 6.45 14.25 7.46
CA THR A 74 6.57 14.64 6.05
C THR A 74 6.03 13.59 5.09
N LEU A 75 5.55 12.44 5.59
CA LEU A 75 5.04 11.36 4.76
C LEU A 75 3.75 11.81 4.05
N SER A 76 3.76 11.71 2.73
CA SER A 76 2.65 12.13 1.87
C SER A 76 1.96 10.97 1.17
N TYR A 77 2.69 9.91 0.80
CA TYR A 77 2.11 8.70 0.22
C TYR A 77 3.07 7.51 0.38
N ILE A 78 2.50 6.31 0.32
CA ILE A 78 3.24 5.04 0.34
C ILE A 78 3.01 4.35 -1.00
N LEU A 79 4.06 3.79 -1.58
CA LEU A 79 4.00 2.89 -2.72
C LEU A 79 4.33 1.48 -2.26
N THR A 80 3.46 0.54 -2.57
CA THR A 80 3.67 -0.88 -2.25
C THR A 80 3.60 -1.71 -3.52
N ASN A 81 4.63 -2.50 -3.78
CA ASN A 81 4.66 -3.46 -4.87
C ASN A 81 4.16 -4.81 -4.36
N TYR A 82 3.10 -5.30 -4.97
CA TYR A 82 2.49 -6.59 -4.65
C TYR A 82 2.78 -7.59 -5.75
N GLU A 83 2.87 -8.86 -5.36
CA GLU A 83 2.73 -10.01 -6.23
C GLU A 83 1.51 -10.80 -5.75
N LEU A 84 0.54 -10.97 -6.63
CA LEU A 84 -0.77 -11.54 -6.33
C LEU A 84 -0.96 -12.80 -7.17
N ASP A 85 -1.16 -13.92 -6.51
CA ASP A 85 -1.57 -15.18 -7.13
C ASP A 85 -3.10 -15.27 -7.12
N CYS A 86 -3.71 -15.06 -8.28
CA CYS A 86 -5.15 -15.15 -8.44
C CYS A 86 -5.68 -16.58 -8.35
N SER A 87 -4.84 -17.59 -8.54
CA SER A 87 -5.23 -19.00 -8.44
C SER A 87 -5.43 -19.34 -6.96
N ASP A 88 -4.43 -19.13 -6.13
CA ASP A 88 -4.52 -19.55 -4.71
C ASP A 88 -5.12 -18.50 -3.78
N ALA A 89 -5.50 -17.33 -4.31
CA ALA A 89 -5.96 -16.19 -3.51
C ALA A 89 -4.94 -15.82 -2.43
N THR A 90 -3.67 -15.76 -2.82
CA THR A 90 -2.57 -15.38 -1.95
C THR A 90 -1.77 -14.22 -2.54
N TYR A 91 -1.07 -13.49 -1.70
CA TYR A 91 -0.24 -12.36 -2.12
C TYR A 91 1.04 -12.28 -1.31
N ARG A 92 2.02 -11.52 -1.80
CA ARG A 92 3.17 -11.08 -1.00
C ARG A 92 3.56 -9.65 -1.34
N VAL A 93 4.15 -8.96 -0.38
CA VAL A 93 4.72 -7.62 -0.57
C VAL A 93 6.17 -7.77 -1.01
N ARG A 94 6.50 -7.22 -2.18
CA ARG A 94 7.87 -7.23 -2.74
C ARG A 94 8.66 -5.98 -2.38
N GLU A 95 8.00 -4.84 -2.31
CA GLU A 95 8.64 -3.56 -2.02
C GLU A 95 7.65 -2.62 -1.34
N THR A 96 8.13 -1.80 -0.40
CA THR A 96 7.39 -0.68 0.18
C THR A 96 8.30 0.54 0.21
N ALA A 97 7.85 1.65 -0.39
CA ALA A 97 8.58 2.90 -0.43
C ALA A 97 7.69 4.07 0.01
N MET A 98 8.21 4.91 0.89
CA MET A 98 7.51 6.02 1.52
C MET A 98 8.06 7.33 0.99
N PHE A 99 7.19 8.27 0.62
CA PHE A 99 7.59 9.51 -0.04
C PHE A 99 6.97 10.74 0.60
N ASP A 100 7.70 11.86 0.54
CA ASP A 100 7.15 13.18 0.86
C ASP A 100 6.38 13.78 -0.33
N LYS A 101 5.78 14.96 -0.08
CA LYS A 101 5.02 15.71 -1.10
C LYS A 101 5.85 16.16 -2.31
N ASN A 102 7.18 16.21 -2.17
CA ASN A 102 8.11 16.59 -3.22
C ASN A 102 8.65 15.37 -3.99
N ARG A 103 8.11 14.17 -3.71
CA ARG A 103 8.56 12.88 -4.24
C ARG A 103 9.97 12.49 -3.75
N LYS A 104 10.43 13.05 -2.64
CA LYS A 104 11.64 12.61 -1.96
C LYS A 104 11.32 11.32 -1.21
N GLU A 105 12.10 10.27 -1.47
CA GLU A 105 12.04 9.03 -0.71
C GLU A 105 12.44 9.29 0.76
N LEU A 106 11.60 8.85 1.68
CA LEU A 106 11.79 8.94 3.13
C LEU A 106 12.30 7.62 3.70
N SER A 107 11.78 6.51 3.18
CA SER A 107 12.13 5.15 3.57
C SER A 107 11.81 4.19 2.44
N LYS A 108 12.57 3.11 2.34
CA LYS A 108 12.35 2.02 1.39
C LYS A 108 12.73 0.69 2.00
N SER A 109 11.86 -0.29 1.83
CA SER A 109 12.08 -1.69 2.21
C SER A 109 11.84 -2.56 0.99
N VAL A 110 12.77 -3.48 0.72
CA VAL A 110 12.67 -4.46 -0.36
C VAL A 110 12.66 -5.83 0.31
N ALA A 111 11.63 -6.60 0.00
CA ALA A 111 11.45 -7.94 0.51
C ALA A 111 12.42 -8.90 -0.21
N SER A 112 12.94 -9.91 0.50
CA SER A 112 13.69 -11.00 -0.15
C SER A 112 12.76 -11.85 -1.01
N ASP A 113 13.30 -12.44 -2.07
CA ASP A 113 12.53 -13.30 -2.99
C ASP A 113 11.92 -14.54 -2.31
N ASP A 114 12.45 -14.93 -1.14
CA ASP A 114 12.01 -16.08 -0.35
C ASP A 114 10.83 -15.78 0.61
N ILE A 115 10.25 -14.57 0.55
CA ILE A 115 9.10 -14.26 1.41
C ILE A 115 7.89 -15.09 1.01
N PRO A 116 7.26 -15.80 1.97
CA PRO A 116 6.12 -16.65 1.70
C PRO A 116 4.91 -15.81 1.28
N TYR A 117 4.05 -16.44 0.50
CA TYR A 117 2.73 -15.91 0.19
C TYR A 117 1.83 -15.96 1.42
N GLU A 118 1.03 -14.92 1.60
CA GLU A 118 0.01 -14.81 2.63
C GLU A 118 -1.38 -14.94 2.01
N PRO A 119 -2.35 -15.59 2.70
CA PRO A 119 -3.72 -15.65 2.22
C PRO A 119 -4.36 -14.26 2.23
N ILE A 120 -5.11 -13.94 1.17
CA ILE A 120 -5.88 -12.71 1.08
C ILE A 120 -6.99 -12.75 2.14
N GLN A 121 -7.01 -11.75 3.01
CA GLN A 121 -8.04 -11.63 4.04
C GLN A 121 -9.34 -11.10 3.42
N PRO A 122 -10.51 -11.61 3.84
CA PRO A 122 -11.80 -11.03 3.47
C PRO A 122 -11.87 -9.55 3.88
N GLU A 123 -12.59 -8.76 3.08
CA GLU A 123 -12.79 -7.32 3.24
C GLU A 123 -11.49 -6.49 3.18
N SER A 124 -10.38 -7.10 2.78
CA SER A 124 -9.11 -6.41 2.63
C SER A 124 -9.04 -5.63 1.31
N ILE A 125 -8.19 -4.60 1.29
CA ILE A 125 -7.92 -3.85 0.07
C ILE A 125 -7.32 -4.73 -1.03
N VAL A 126 -6.56 -5.77 -0.66
CA VAL A 126 -5.98 -6.72 -1.62
C VAL A 126 -7.06 -7.59 -2.26
N GLU A 127 -8.11 -7.98 -1.51
CA GLU A 127 -9.28 -8.68 -2.07
C GLU A 127 -9.97 -7.82 -3.14
N MET A 128 -10.19 -6.53 -2.88
CA MET A 128 -10.77 -5.62 -3.87
C MET A 128 -9.91 -5.51 -5.15
N VAL A 129 -8.57 -5.54 -5.01
CA VAL A 129 -7.67 -5.59 -6.16
C VAL A 129 -7.77 -6.94 -6.89
N GLN A 130 -7.87 -8.05 -6.15
CA GLN A 130 -8.08 -9.37 -6.72
C GLN A 130 -9.36 -9.42 -7.55
N GLU A 131 -10.48 -8.91 -7.06
CA GLU A 131 -11.74 -8.85 -7.81
C GLU A 131 -11.63 -7.98 -9.08
N THR A 132 -10.74 -6.99 -9.07
CA THR A 132 -10.50 -6.10 -10.20
C THR A 132 -9.59 -6.73 -11.25
N LEU A 133 -8.55 -7.45 -10.83
CA LEU A 133 -7.51 -7.99 -11.72
C LEU A 133 -7.78 -9.42 -12.17
N CYS A 134 -8.33 -10.25 -11.30
CA CYS A 134 -8.49 -11.67 -11.55
C CYS A 134 -9.81 -11.94 -12.29
N PRO A 135 -9.79 -12.70 -13.41
CA PRO A 135 -10.99 -12.99 -14.17
C PRO A 135 -11.97 -13.85 -13.37
N LYS A 136 -13.23 -13.41 -13.31
CA LYS A 136 -14.34 -14.17 -12.68
C LYS A 136 -14.47 -15.53 -13.36
N GLY A 137 -14.04 -16.59 -12.68
CA GLY A 137 -14.02 -17.96 -13.23
C GLY A 137 -12.70 -18.70 -13.04
N SER A 138 -11.60 -18.02 -12.68
CA SER A 138 -10.41 -18.71 -12.13
C SER A 138 -10.71 -19.11 -10.68
N THR A 139 -11.57 -20.12 -10.51
CA THR A 139 -11.82 -20.73 -9.21
C THR A 139 -10.64 -21.62 -8.88
N GLY A 140 -9.61 -21.04 -8.26
CA GLY A 140 -8.73 -21.86 -7.45
C GLY A 140 -9.46 -22.33 -6.17
N PRO A 141 -8.82 -23.25 -5.43
CA PRO A 141 -9.49 -24.05 -4.42
C PRO A 141 -10.15 -23.14 -3.39
N LYS A 142 -11.47 -23.29 -3.26
CA LYS A 142 -12.28 -22.71 -2.19
C LYS A 142 -11.56 -23.05 -0.90
N ILE A 143 -10.82 -22.09 -0.32
CA ILE A 143 -10.11 -22.28 0.94
C ILE A 143 -11.19 -22.76 1.89
N ALA A 144 -11.11 -24.04 2.28
CA ALA A 144 -12.01 -24.61 3.25
C ALA A 144 -11.86 -23.71 4.46
N GLU A 145 -12.93 -22.98 4.78
CA GLU A 145 -13.06 -22.10 5.92
C GLU A 145 -12.29 -22.74 7.07
N ALA A 146 -11.15 -22.13 7.42
CA ALA A 146 -10.25 -22.71 8.42
C ALA A 146 -11.12 -23.05 9.62
N PRO A 147 -11.08 -24.30 10.14
CA PRO A 147 -11.95 -24.72 11.23
C PRO A 147 -11.89 -23.64 12.29
N GLN A 148 -13.00 -22.94 12.52
CA GLN A 148 -13.08 -21.91 13.53
C GLN A 148 -12.47 -22.53 14.78
N ALA A 149 -11.31 -22.02 15.19
CA ALA A 149 -10.63 -22.54 16.36
C ALA A 149 -11.70 -22.52 17.47
N PRO A 150 -11.99 -23.66 18.12
CA PRO A 150 -13.05 -23.73 19.10
C PRO A 150 -12.85 -22.56 20.07
N ALA A 151 -13.88 -21.72 20.18
CA ALA A 151 -13.87 -20.53 21.01
C ALA A 151 -13.18 -20.88 22.32
N ALA A 152 -12.00 -20.28 22.55
CA ALA A 152 -11.19 -20.60 23.70
C ALA A 152 -12.09 -20.44 24.93
N GLU A 153 -12.41 -21.57 25.57
CA GLU A 153 -13.16 -21.63 26.81
C GLU A 153 -12.46 -20.67 27.78
N ALA A 154 -13.21 -19.68 28.25
CA ALA A 154 -12.70 -18.65 29.15
C ALA A 154 -12.01 -19.34 30.33
N GLN A 155 -10.68 -19.25 30.39
CA GLN A 155 -9.92 -19.71 31.54
C GLN A 155 -10.42 -18.94 32.77
N PRO A 156 -10.81 -19.62 33.87
CA PRO A 156 -11.24 -18.95 35.08
C PRO A 156 -10.15 -18.01 35.57
N ALA A 157 -10.56 -16.77 35.87
CA ALA A 157 -9.68 -15.71 36.34
C ALA A 157 -8.82 -16.19 37.51
N VAL A 158 -7.50 -16.24 37.32
CA VAL A 158 -6.55 -16.49 38.40
C VAL A 158 -6.56 -15.26 39.32
N PRO A 159 -6.92 -15.39 40.60
CA PRO A 159 -6.86 -14.28 41.54
C PRO A 159 -5.39 -14.02 41.94
N GLY A 160 -4.94 -12.79 41.75
CA GLY A 160 -3.86 -12.20 42.54
C GLY A 160 -2.46 -12.28 41.94
N THR A 161 -2.16 -11.37 41.02
CA THR A 161 -0.79 -10.88 40.86
C THR A 161 -0.60 -9.73 41.87
N PRO A 162 0.30 -9.84 42.86
CA PRO A 162 0.58 -8.75 43.78
C PRO A 162 1.16 -7.55 43.01
N ALA A 163 0.69 -6.35 43.37
CA ALA A 163 1.12 -5.10 42.76
C ALA A 163 2.65 -4.91 42.94
N PRO A 164 3.36 -4.43 41.91
CA PRO A 164 4.77 -4.11 42.03
C PRO A 164 4.96 -3.00 43.06
N VAL A 165 5.80 -3.27 44.06
CA VAL A 165 6.24 -2.30 45.06
C VAL A 165 7.08 -1.25 44.34
N VAL A 166 6.54 -0.05 44.18
CA VAL A 166 7.26 1.11 43.63
C VAL A 166 8.23 1.61 44.71
N PRO A 167 9.55 1.61 44.49
CA PRO A 167 10.48 2.19 45.43
C PRO A 167 10.30 3.72 45.50
N PRO A 168 10.48 4.33 46.69
CA PRO A 168 10.33 5.78 46.86
C PRO A 168 11.37 6.54 46.04
N ALA A 169 10.92 7.64 45.42
CA ALA A 169 11.75 8.53 44.61
C ALA A 169 12.87 9.16 45.45
N GLU A 170 14.09 9.08 44.91
CA GLU A 170 15.29 9.69 45.47
C GLU A 170 15.21 11.22 45.34
N PRO A 171 15.43 11.99 46.42
CA PRO A 171 15.38 13.44 46.36
C PRO A 171 16.58 14.00 45.59
N ALA A 172 16.29 14.82 44.58
CA ALA A 172 17.30 15.56 43.84
C ALA A 172 18.08 16.51 44.77
N LEU A 173 19.39 16.33 44.83
CA LEU A 173 20.33 17.28 45.43
C LEU A 173 20.37 18.55 44.58
N GLN A 174 20.16 19.70 45.23
CA GLN A 174 20.34 21.04 44.66
C GLN A 174 21.81 21.42 44.56
#